data_AF-A0A7Y2VLP5-F1
#
_entry.id   AF-A0A7Y2VLP5-F1
#
_cell.length_a   1.000
_cell.length_b   1.000
_cell.length_c   1.000
_cell.angle_alpha   90.00
_cell.angle_beta   90.00
_cell.angle_gamma   90.00
#
_symmetry.space_group_name_H-M   'P 1'
#
loop_
_entity.id
_entity.type
_entity.pdbx_description
1 polymer ?
#
loop_
_entity_poly.entity_id
_entity_poly.type
_entity_poly.pdbx_seq_one_letter_code
_entity_poly.pdbx_strand_id
1 'polypeptide(L)'
;MTERSCGPCTACCEGWLMSRHIEMSPGQPCQHCTRQGCAIYDERPEDPCRTFVCGWLQADSPLPEQLRPDLSGVVVMLDRKWRGRRIIKATPAGWTIPPDTLEKLMALARERSLPLIYLENLQKDGRYIGYRQMGYGPPEFVQAVQRSIGPSDIRVI
;
A
#
# COMPACT_ATOMS: atom_id res chain seq x y z
N MET A 1 1.91 24.54 -5.97
CA MET A 1 1.63 23.30 -5.24
C MET A 1 0.25 22.83 -5.68
N THR A 2 0.14 21.61 -6.20
CA THR A 2 -1.16 21.07 -6.62
C THR A 2 -1.70 20.29 -5.44
N GLU A 3 -2.69 20.83 -4.73
CA GLU A 3 -3.38 20.09 -3.68
C GLU A 3 -4.21 18.98 -4.33
N ARG A 4 -3.75 17.73 -4.18
CA ARG A 4 -4.51 16.55 -4.60
C ARG A 4 -5.61 16.28 -3.58
N SER A 5 -6.74 15.80 -4.06
CA SER A 5 -7.80 15.25 -3.23
C SER A 5 -8.07 13.80 -3.66
N CYS A 6 -8.62 12.99 -2.77
CA CYS A 6 -8.96 11.61 -3.10
C CYS A 6 -9.95 11.52 -4.27
N GLY A 7 -10.81 12.53 -4.47
CA GLY A 7 -11.93 12.46 -5.41
C GLY A 7 -12.76 11.19 -5.15
N PRO A 8 -13.12 10.41 -6.19
CA PRO A 8 -13.85 9.15 -6.03
C PRO A 8 -13.01 7.96 -5.54
N CYS A 9 -11.72 8.11 -5.25
CA CYS A 9 -10.84 6.99 -4.91
C CYS A 9 -11.08 6.50 -3.49
N THR A 10 -11.31 5.19 -3.35
CA THR A 10 -11.55 4.52 -2.05
C THR A 10 -10.57 3.40 -1.74
N ALA A 11 -9.59 3.14 -2.59
CA ALA A 11 -8.69 1.98 -2.52
C ALA A 11 -8.00 1.76 -1.16
N CYS A 12 -7.68 2.84 -0.43
CA CYS A 12 -7.05 2.73 0.90
C CYS A 12 -8.02 2.17 1.96
N CYS A 13 -9.33 2.27 1.74
CA CYS A 13 -10.39 1.82 2.64
C CYS A 13 -11.08 0.52 2.17
N GLU A 14 -10.74 0.03 0.98
CA GLU A 14 -11.35 -1.16 0.34
C GLU A 14 -10.91 -2.50 0.95
N GLY A 15 -10.14 -2.48 2.04
CA GLY A 15 -9.76 -3.70 2.74
C GLY A 15 -8.58 -4.40 2.08
N TRP A 16 -7.54 -3.64 1.73
CA TRP A 16 -6.24 -4.19 1.31
C TRP A 16 -5.07 -3.69 2.17
N LEU A 17 -5.36 -2.71 3.03
CA LEU A 17 -4.52 -2.31 4.15
C LEU A 17 -5.05 -2.95 5.44
N MET A 18 -4.27 -2.87 6.51
CA MET A 18 -4.66 -3.37 7.83
C MET A 18 -4.83 -2.24 8.81
N SER A 19 -5.95 -2.24 9.54
CA SER A 19 -6.15 -1.40 10.71
C SER A 19 -7.08 -2.08 11.70
N ARG A 20 -6.67 -2.15 12.97
CA ARG A 20 -7.50 -2.68 14.06
C ARG A 20 -8.55 -1.68 14.53
N HIS A 21 -8.33 -0.38 14.34
CA HIS A 21 -9.24 0.67 14.80
C HIS A 21 -10.55 0.75 14.00
N ILE A 22 -10.51 0.36 12.73
CA ILE A 22 -11.67 0.35 11.83
C ILE A 22 -11.98 -1.05 11.27
N GLU A 23 -11.45 -2.08 11.96
CA GLU A 23 -11.64 -3.50 11.63
C GLU A 23 -11.44 -3.82 10.14
N MET A 24 -10.39 -3.24 9.55
CA MET A 24 -10.07 -3.38 8.14
C MET A 24 -8.89 -4.33 7.96
N SER A 25 -9.02 -5.28 7.05
CA SER A 25 -7.97 -6.24 6.70
C SER A 25 -8.11 -6.69 5.24
N PRO A 26 -7.08 -7.32 4.64
CA PRO A 26 -7.18 -7.89 3.29
C PRO A 26 -8.44 -8.75 3.07
N GLY A 27 -9.32 -8.31 2.17
CA GLY A 27 -10.63 -8.93 1.87
C GLY A 27 -11.79 -8.45 2.75
N GLN A 28 -11.53 -7.58 3.74
CA GLN A 28 -12.53 -6.97 4.62
C GLN A 28 -12.41 -5.43 4.56
N PRO A 29 -13.25 -4.75 3.76
CA PRO A 29 -13.24 -3.30 3.66
C PRO A 29 -13.66 -2.64 4.98
N CYS A 30 -13.27 -1.38 5.15
CA CYS A 30 -13.81 -0.56 6.24
C CYS A 30 -15.34 -0.47 6.10
N GLN A 31 -16.07 -0.66 7.19
CA GLN A 31 -17.54 -0.63 7.21
C GLN A 31 -18.15 0.70 6.71
N HIS A 32 -17.39 1.80 6.81
CA HIS A 32 -17.84 3.13 6.36
C HIS A 32 -17.41 3.45 4.91
N CYS A 33 -16.70 2.54 4.24
CA CYS A 33 -16.29 2.70 2.86
C CYS A 33 -17.50 2.51 1.93
N THR A 34 -17.87 3.56 1.20
CA THR A 34 -18.89 3.52 0.16
C THR A 34 -18.24 3.61 -1.22
N ARG A 35 -19.02 3.53 -2.30
CA ARG A 35 -18.48 3.73 -3.67
C ARG A 35 -18.02 5.16 -3.97
N GLN A 36 -18.45 6.14 -3.17
CA GLN A 36 -18.19 7.56 -3.40
C GLN A 36 -17.25 8.18 -2.35
N GLY A 37 -16.79 7.41 -1.37
CA GLY A 37 -15.99 7.90 -0.25
C GLY A 37 -16.42 7.33 1.09
N CYS A 38 -16.07 8.02 2.18
CA CYS A 38 -16.37 7.60 3.54
C CYS A 38 -17.74 8.13 3.99
N ALA A 39 -18.60 7.27 4.52
CA ALA A 39 -19.92 7.64 5.04
C ALA A 39 -19.86 8.55 6.29
N ILE A 40 -18.73 8.56 7.01
CA ILE A 40 -18.51 9.34 8.24
C ILE A 40 -17.32 10.29 8.09
N TYR A 41 -17.09 10.86 6.90
CA TYR A 41 -15.85 11.57 6.57
C TYR A 41 -15.45 12.65 7.60
N ASP A 42 -16.41 13.43 8.10
CA ASP A 42 -16.16 14.49 9.08
C ASP A 42 -15.93 13.96 10.49
N GLU A 43 -16.44 12.77 10.80
CA GLU A 43 -16.36 12.08 12.10
C GLU A 43 -15.27 11.00 12.12
N ARG A 44 -14.45 10.90 11.07
CA ARG A 44 -13.40 9.88 10.95
C ARG A 44 -12.51 9.85 12.19
N PRO A 45 -12.17 8.65 12.70
CA PRO A 45 -11.26 8.51 13.84
C PRO A 45 -9.87 9.03 13.49
N GLU A 46 -9.10 9.41 14.52
CA GLU A 46 -7.75 9.91 14.31
C GLU A 46 -6.87 8.86 13.61
N ASP A 47 -6.80 7.65 14.18
CA ASP A 47 -6.07 6.51 13.60
C ASP A 47 -7.01 5.50 12.93
N PRO A 48 -6.74 5.03 11.69
CA PRO A 48 -5.72 5.54 10.77
C PRO A 48 -6.25 6.70 9.91
N CYS A 49 -7.53 7.06 10.03
CA CYS A 49 -8.23 7.77 8.96
C CYS A 49 -7.76 9.22 8.74
N ARG A 50 -7.23 9.89 9.77
CA ARG A 50 -6.67 11.25 9.66
C ARG A 50 -5.15 11.23 9.58
N THR A 51 -4.51 10.26 10.22
CA THR A 51 -3.04 10.12 10.27
C THR A 51 -2.44 9.49 9.02
N PHE A 52 -3.21 8.68 8.27
CA PHE A 52 -2.75 8.03 7.05
C PHE A 52 -2.97 8.90 5.81
N VAL A 53 -1.88 9.16 5.10
CA VAL A 53 -1.89 9.82 3.77
C VAL A 53 -1.12 8.93 2.79
N CYS A 54 -1.78 8.44 1.74
CA CYS A 54 -1.11 7.64 0.73
C CYS A 54 -0.11 8.49 -0.07
N GLY A 55 0.93 7.85 -0.59
CA GLY A 55 2.02 8.51 -1.29
C GLY A 55 1.58 9.34 -2.49
N TRP A 56 0.46 9.01 -3.13
CA TRP A 56 -0.09 9.82 -4.23
C TRP A 56 -0.74 11.11 -3.73
N LEU A 57 -1.41 11.07 -2.58
CA LEU A 57 -2.12 12.22 -2.00
C LEU A 57 -1.18 13.21 -1.28
N GLN A 58 0.02 12.77 -0.90
CA GLN A 58 1.01 13.63 -0.24
C GLN A 58 1.31 14.89 -1.07
N ALA A 59 1.48 16.02 -0.37
CA ALA A 59 1.96 17.25 -0.99
C ALA A 59 3.30 17.01 -1.70
N ASP A 60 3.45 17.58 -2.90
CA ASP A 60 4.63 17.42 -3.76
C ASP A 60 5.02 15.95 -4.05
N SER A 61 4.02 15.07 -4.06
CA SER A 61 4.21 13.65 -4.38
C SER A 61 4.94 13.48 -5.72
N PRO A 62 6.00 12.65 -5.77
CA PRO A 62 6.68 12.31 -7.02
C PRO A 62 5.88 11.31 -7.88
N LEU A 63 4.73 10.83 -7.40
CA LEU A 63 3.94 9.85 -8.13
C LEU A 63 3.13 10.52 -9.24
N PRO A 64 3.18 10.02 -10.48
CA PRO A 64 2.35 10.52 -11.56
C PRO A 64 0.87 10.16 -11.33
N GLU A 65 -0.03 10.82 -12.07
CA GLU A 65 -1.48 10.66 -11.91
C GLU A 65 -1.95 9.21 -12.08
N GLN A 66 -1.32 8.47 -12.98
CA GLN A 66 -1.65 7.08 -13.27
C GLN A 66 -1.30 6.13 -12.11
N LEU A 67 -0.59 6.60 -11.08
CA LEU A 67 -0.36 5.86 -9.83
C LEU A 67 -1.40 6.18 -8.74
N ARG A 68 -2.45 6.96 -9.04
CA ARG A 68 -3.61 7.09 -8.15
C ARG A 68 -4.19 5.68 -7.87
N PRO A 69 -4.44 5.30 -6.61
CA PRO A 69 -4.65 3.90 -6.26
C PRO A 69 -5.80 3.17 -6.98
N ASP A 70 -6.91 3.85 -7.26
CA ASP A 70 -8.07 3.32 -8.00
C ASP A 70 -7.77 3.09 -9.48
N LEU A 71 -6.78 3.78 -10.05
CA LEU A 71 -6.33 3.61 -11.44
C LEU A 71 -5.23 2.55 -11.57
N SER A 72 -4.38 2.44 -10.55
CA SER A 72 -3.13 1.67 -10.60
C SER A 72 -3.23 0.30 -9.96
N GLY A 73 -4.22 0.08 -9.09
CA GLY A 73 -4.32 -1.13 -8.28
C GLY A 73 -3.25 -1.21 -7.19
N VAL A 74 -2.65 -0.08 -6.79
CA VAL A 74 -1.62 -0.06 -5.74
C VAL A 74 -1.72 1.17 -4.83
N VAL A 75 -1.57 0.93 -3.53
CA VAL A 75 -1.36 1.97 -2.53
C VAL A 75 0.14 2.09 -2.26
N VAL A 76 0.73 3.21 -2.65
CA VAL A 76 2.15 3.51 -2.41
C VAL A 76 2.30 4.31 -1.12
N MET A 77 3.34 4.01 -0.33
CA MET A 77 3.76 4.76 0.85
C MET A 77 5.24 5.16 0.70
N LEU A 78 5.53 6.45 0.83
CA LEU A 78 6.87 7.03 0.62
C LEU A 78 7.59 7.43 1.92
N ASP A 79 6.86 7.42 3.04
CA ASP A 79 7.31 7.78 4.38
C ASP A 79 7.83 6.55 5.17
N ARG A 80 8.01 5.42 4.50
CA ARG A 80 8.42 4.15 5.13
C ARG A 80 9.94 4.00 5.13
N LYS A 81 10.44 3.36 6.19
CA LYS A 81 11.84 2.93 6.32
C LYS A 81 11.91 1.44 6.52
N TRP A 82 12.91 0.81 5.94
CA TRP A 82 13.27 -0.59 6.17
C TRP A 82 14.72 -0.67 6.63
N ARG A 83 14.94 -1.15 7.86
CA ARG A 83 16.26 -1.15 8.53
C ARG A 83 16.97 0.21 8.44
N GLY A 84 16.23 1.29 8.69
CA GLY A 84 16.74 2.67 8.67
C GLY A 84 16.87 3.30 7.28
N ARG A 85 16.82 2.53 6.19
CA ARG A 85 16.86 3.04 4.81
C ARG A 85 15.46 3.49 4.38
N ARG A 86 15.34 4.65 3.73
CA ARG A 86 14.08 5.06 3.07
C ARG A 86 13.77 4.09 1.95
N ILE A 87 12.50 3.75 1.79
CA ILE A 87 12.01 2.86 0.75
C ILE A 87 10.73 3.40 0.12
N ILE A 88 10.45 2.96 -1.09
CA ILE A 88 9.10 2.98 -1.63
C ILE A 88 8.42 1.69 -1.14
N LYS A 89 7.30 1.79 -0.42
CA LYS A 89 6.47 0.62 -0.08
C LYS A 89 5.23 0.60 -0.97
N ALA A 90 4.96 -0.52 -1.61
CA ALA A 90 3.81 -0.70 -2.49
C ALA A 90 2.95 -1.87 -2.00
N THR A 91 1.69 -1.59 -1.66
CA THR A 91 0.71 -2.59 -1.24
C THR A 91 -0.38 -2.68 -2.29
N PRO A 92 -0.69 -3.87 -2.84
CA PRO A 92 -1.73 -4.00 -3.85
C PRO A 92 -3.09 -3.56 -3.29
N ALA A 93 -3.87 -2.85 -4.09
CA ALA A 93 -5.29 -2.61 -3.85
C ALA A 93 -6.11 -3.76 -4.48
N GLY A 94 -5.76 -4.97 -4.07
CA GLY A 94 -6.18 -6.21 -4.71
C GLY A 94 -5.33 -7.39 -4.23
N TRP A 95 -5.43 -8.52 -4.91
CA TRP A 95 -4.58 -9.67 -4.62
C TRP A 95 -3.11 -9.41 -4.99
N THR A 96 -2.87 -8.78 -6.14
CA THR A 96 -1.53 -8.53 -6.67
C THR A 96 -1.46 -7.12 -7.25
N ILE A 97 -0.25 -6.59 -7.41
CA ILE A 97 -0.02 -5.34 -8.14
C ILE A 97 -0.08 -5.69 -9.64
N PRO A 98 -0.86 -4.97 -10.47
CA PRO A 98 -0.86 -5.18 -11.91
C PRO A 98 0.57 -5.12 -12.49
N PRO A 99 0.96 -6.01 -13.42
CA PRO A 99 2.32 -6.06 -13.94
C PRO A 99 2.83 -4.72 -14.49
N ASP A 100 2.04 -4.05 -15.32
CA ASP A 100 2.38 -2.73 -15.88
C ASP A 100 2.58 -1.66 -14.79
N THR A 101 1.79 -1.73 -13.71
CA THR A 101 1.96 -0.85 -12.55
C THR A 101 3.25 -1.17 -11.82
N LEU A 102 3.58 -2.45 -11.63
CA LEU A 102 4.81 -2.87 -10.97
C LEU A 102 6.05 -2.42 -11.75
N GLU A 103 6.04 -2.52 -13.08
CA GLU A 103 7.12 -2.01 -13.94
C GLU A 103 7.33 -0.51 -13.77
N LYS A 104 6.25 0.28 -13.72
CA LYS A 104 6.31 1.72 -13.45
C LYS A 104 6.89 2.02 -12.07
N LEU A 105 6.55 1.23 -11.05
CA LEU A 105 7.12 1.36 -9.70
C LEU A 105 8.60 1.04 -9.67
N MET A 106 9.06 0.00 -10.39
CA MET A 106 10.47 -0.33 -10.51
C MET A 106 11.24 0.78 -11.24
N ALA A 107 10.66 1.37 -12.30
CA ALA A 107 11.24 2.50 -13.01
C ALA A 107 11.38 3.72 -12.10
N LEU A 108 10.34 4.06 -11.32
CA LEU A 108 10.37 5.13 -10.33
C LEU A 108 11.43 4.87 -9.24
N ALA A 109 11.48 3.66 -8.71
CA ALA A 109 12.47 3.26 -7.70
C ALA A 109 13.91 3.47 -8.21
N ARG A 110 14.17 3.07 -9.47
CA ARG A 110 15.45 3.30 -10.15
C ARG A 110 15.75 4.79 -10.33
N GLU A 111 14.82 5.56 -10.88
CA GLU A 111 14.97 7.01 -11.09
C GLU A 111 15.31 7.74 -9.78
N ARG A 112 14.65 7.36 -8.69
CA ARG A 112 14.81 7.98 -7.38
C ARG A 112 15.94 7.40 -6.55
N SER A 113 16.62 6.36 -7.05
CA SER A 113 17.65 5.63 -6.30
C SER A 113 17.15 5.17 -4.92
N LEU A 114 15.90 4.73 -4.85
CA LEU A 114 15.27 4.20 -3.64
C LEU A 114 14.95 2.72 -3.82
N PRO A 115 15.23 1.86 -2.82
CA PRO A 115 14.74 0.50 -2.83
C PRO A 115 13.21 0.46 -2.77
N LEU A 116 12.62 -0.53 -3.42
CA LEU A 116 11.19 -0.80 -3.42
C LEU A 116 10.91 -2.09 -2.65
N ILE A 117 9.97 -2.03 -1.71
CA ILE A 117 9.32 -3.21 -1.13
C ILE A 117 7.90 -3.25 -1.67
N TYR A 118 7.50 -4.40 -2.19
CA TYR A 118 6.15 -4.60 -2.68
C TYR A 118 5.57 -5.92 -2.17
N LEU A 119 4.25 -5.95 -2.03
CA LEU A 119 3.53 -7.08 -1.46
C LEU A 119 2.71 -7.82 -2.52
N GLU A 120 2.46 -9.08 -2.25
CA GLU A 120 1.49 -9.93 -2.92
C GLU A 120 0.61 -10.57 -1.85
N ASN A 121 -0.69 -10.37 -1.93
CA ASN A 121 -1.64 -11.00 -1.00
C ASN A 121 -1.87 -12.45 -1.44
N LEU A 122 -1.60 -13.38 -0.53
CA LEU A 122 -1.79 -14.81 -0.74
C LEU A 122 -3.23 -15.18 -0.39
N GLN A 123 -3.83 -16.02 -1.23
CA GLN A 123 -5.19 -16.51 -1.03
C GLN A 123 -5.30 -18.02 -1.15
N LYS A 124 -6.28 -18.58 -0.44
CA LYS A 124 -6.77 -19.95 -0.61
C LYS A 124 -8.29 -19.90 -0.67
N ASP A 125 -8.88 -20.43 -1.74
CA ASP A 125 -10.33 -20.45 -1.96
C ASP A 125 -10.98 -19.06 -1.83
N GLY A 126 -10.33 -18.02 -2.40
CA GLY A 126 -10.80 -16.63 -2.35
C GLY A 126 -10.61 -15.92 -1.01
N ARG A 127 -9.99 -16.58 -0.02
CA ARG A 127 -9.75 -16.03 1.32
C ARG A 127 -8.29 -15.68 1.50
N TYR A 128 -8.04 -14.51 2.07
CA TYR A 128 -6.70 -14.07 2.43
C TYR A 128 -6.08 -14.99 3.49
N ILE A 129 -4.83 -15.42 3.26
CA ILE A 129 -4.09 -16.30 4.19
C ILE A 129 -2.74 -15.73 4.64
N GLY A 130 -2.39 -14.52 4.17
CA GLY A 130 -1.11 -13.88 4.42
C GLY A 130 -0.64 -13.10 3.20
N TYR A 131 0.57 -12.55 3.26
CA TYR A 131 1.21 -11.88 2.13
C TYR A 131 2.63 -12.40 1.93
N ARG A 132 3.12 -12.28 0.70
CA ARG A 132 4.54 -12.40 0.37
C ARG A 132 5.12 -11.00 0.19
N GLN A 133 6.32 -10.78 0.74
CA GLN A 133 7.05 -9.52 0.58
C GLN A 133 8.22 -9.72 -0.37
N MET A 134 8.34 -8.82 -1.35
CA MET A 134 9.41 -8.82 -2.34
C MET A 134 10.18 -7.50 -2.31
N GLY A 135 11.45 -7.56 -2.70
CA GLY A 135 12.34 -6.40 -2.76
C GLY A 135 12.85 -6.16 -4.17
N TYR A 136 13.00 -4.89 -4.55
CA TYR A 136 13.69 -4.43 -5.75
C TYR A 136 14.70 -3.34 -5.36
N GLY A 137 15.90 -3.40 -5.92
CA GLY A 137 17.00 -2.48 -5.59
C GLY A 137 18.35 -3.20 -5.54
N PRO A 138 19.33 -2.67 -4.79
CA PRO A 138 20.65 -3.28 -4.65
C PRO A 138 20.59 -4.76 -4.24
N PRO A 139 21.48 -5.64 -4.74
CA PRO A 139 21.42 -7.07 -4.47
C PRO A 139 21.38 -7.42 -2.98
N GLU A 140 22.13 -6.70 -2.14
CA GLU A 140 22.15 -6.92 -0.69
C GLU A 140 20.80 -6.58 -0.04
N PHE A 141 20.09 -5.59 -0.57
CA PHE A 141 18.74 -5.25 -0.13
C PHE A 141 17.74 -6.36 -0.49
N VAL A 142 17.76 -6.82 -1.75
CA VAL A 142 16.87 -7.88 -2.24
C VAL A 142 17.04 -9.17 -1.44
N GLN A 143 18.29 -9.61 -1.23
CA GLN A 143 18.59 -10.79 -0.41
C GLN A 143 18.09 -10.64 1.02
N ALA A 144 18.22 -9.44 1.59
CA ALA A 144 17.82 -9.20 2.97
C ALA A 144 16.29 -9.13 3.14
N VAL A 145 15.53 -8.70 2.11
CA VAL A 145 14.06 -8.81 2.07
C VAL A 145 13.63 -10.27 1.91
N GLN A 146 14.27 -11.05 1.03
CA GLN A 146 13.96 -12.47 0.84
C GLN A 146 14.16 -13.31 2.11
N ARG A 147 15.12 -12.94 2.95
CA ARG A 147 15.39 -13.61 4.24
C ARG A 147 14.55 -13.08 5.40
N SER A 148 13.83 -11.96 5.21
CA SER A 148 12.96 -11.44 6.25
C SER A 148 11.62 -12.17 6.24
N ILE A 149 11.40 -12.98 7.26
CA ILE A 149 10.09 -13.50 7.63
C ILE A 149 9.22 -12.29 8.02
N GLY A 150 8.09 -12.09 7.35
CA GLY A 150 7.16 -10.99 7.63
C GLY A 150 6.42 -11.21 8.97
N PRO A 151 5.94 -10.15 9.64
CA PRO A 151 5.11 -10.30 10.85
C PRO A 151 3.89 -11.23 10.71
N SER A 152 3.37 -11.39 9.49
CA SER A 152 2.26 -12.31 9.18
C SER A 152 2.65 -13.78 9.03
N ASP A 153 3.95 -14.10 8.98
CA ASP A 153 4.45 -15.48 9.00
C ASP A 153 4.49 -16.05 10.44
N ILE A 154 4.24 -15.20 11.45
CA ILE A 154 3.95 -15.63 12.83
C ILE A 154 2.46 -15.93 12.91
N ARG A 155 2.07 -17.14 12.51
CA ARG A 155 0.84 -17.75 13.00
C ARG A 155 1.05 -18.04 14.48
N VAL A 156 0.61 -17.15 15.35
CA VAL A 156 0.34 -17.56 16.74
C VAL A 156 -0.86 -18.50 16.65
N ILE A 157 -0.61 -19.74 17.07
CA ILE A 157 -1.58 -20.84 17.18
C ILE A 157 -2.70 -20.42 18.13
#